data_AF-A0A1X1YC25-F1
#
_entry.id   AF-A0A1X1YC25-F1
#
_cell.length_a   1.000
_cell.length_b   1.000
_cell.length_c   1.000
_cell.angle_alpha   90.00
_cell.angle_beta   90.00
_cell.angle_gamma   90.00
#
_symmetry.space_group_name_H-M   'P 1'
#
loop_
_entity.id
_entity.type
_entity.pdbx_description
1 polymer ?
#
loop_
_entity_poly.entity_id
_entity_poly.type
_entity_poly.pdbx_seq_one_letter_code
_entity_poly.pdbx_strand_id
1 'polypeptide(L)'
;MRSGVPAGASTGTREAIELRDGDDERYVGQGVRRAVGNVNGLIADALIGRLFASLEEVDQTLRELDGTADKSRLGANAIVGVSMAAAQAFARESGQSLWQWLTPTGALGDRVQLVGDDNFVTNPELITAAVSAGLANAALIKVNQIGTVSETLAALQVCRDAGYGAMISHRSGETSDSFIADLAVGSGCGQIKSGAPARGERVAKYNRLLEIAAAATEMPFGLPDH
;
A
#
# COMPACT_ATOMS: atom_id res chain seq x y z
N MET A 1 17.55 -10.65 2.11
CA MET A 1 16.33 -9.81 2.29
C MET A 1 16.43 -9.13 3.65
N ARG A 2 15.70 -8.03 3.88
CA ARG A 2 15.67 -7.35 5.19
C ARG A 2 14.21 -7.06 5.55
N SER A 3 13.86 -7.30 6.79
CA SER A 3 12.57 -6.92 7.38
C SER A 3 12.84 -6.22 8.71
N GLY A 4 12.05 -5.19 9.02
CA GLY A 4 12.04 -4.52 10.32
C GLY A 4 10.65 -4.64 10.92
N VAL A 5 10.57 -5.07 12.17
CA VAL A 5 9.29 -5.26 12.87
C VAL A 5 8.93 -3.97 13.62
N PRO A 6 7.74 -3.38 13.38
CA PRO A 6 7.29 -2.22 14.14
C PRO A 6 6.90 -2.60 15.57
N ALA A 7 6.94 -1.62 16.48
CA ALA A 7 6.54 -1.79 17.87
C ALA A 7 5.33 -0.92 18.22
N GLY A 8 4.42 -1.44 19.06
CA GLY A 8 3.26 -0.71 19.56
C GLY A 8 3.57 0.09 20.83
N ALA A 9 2.97 1.27 20.98
CA ALA A 9 3.08 2.10 22.18
C ALA A 9 2.03 1.76 23.26
N SER A 10 0.98 1.03 22.90
CA SER A 10 -0.13 0.62 23.76
C SER A 10 -0.40 -0.86 23.53
N THR A 11 0.09 -1.73 24.40
CA THR A 11 -0.07 -3.18 24.26
C THR A 11 -1.34 -3.64 24.96
N GLY A 12 -2.32 -4.13 24.19
CA GLY A 12 -3.51 -4.78 24.73
C GLY A 12 -3.15 -6.09 25.45
N THR A 13 -3.87 -6.43 26.52
CA THR A 13 -3.63 -7.65 27.33
C THR A 13 -3.80 -8.97 26.59
N ARG A 14 -4.26 -8.93 25.34
CA ARG A 14 -4.48 -10.09 24.46
C ARG A 14 -3.57 -10.11 23.23
N GLU A 15 -2.66 -9.14 23.11
CA GLU A 15 -1.69 -9.11 22.02
C GLU A 15 -0.61 -10.19 22.21
N ALA A 16 -0.01 -10.63 21.10
CA ALA A 16 1.17 -11.47 21.17
C ALA A 16 2.33 -10.70 21.81
N ILE A 17 3.13 -11.37 22.61
CA ILE A 17 4.13 -10.73 23.47
C ILE A 17 5.34 -10.29 22.65
N GLU A 18 5.55 -8.98 22.56
CA GLU A 18 6.81 -8.41 22.11
C GLU A 18 7.89 -8.63 23.19
N LEU A 19 8.96 -9.36 22.84
CA LEU A 19 10.03 -9.65 23.78
C LEU A 19 11.03 -8.48 23.87
N ARG A 20 11.06 -7.83 25.02
CA ARG A 20 12.02 -6.78 25.41
C ARG A 20 13.07 -7.30 26.36
N ASP A 21 14.24 -6.68 26.43
CA ASP A 21 15.36 -7.13 27.27
C ASP A 21 15.11 -6.86 28.75
N GLY A 22 14.41 -5.78 29.10
CA GLY A 22 14.17 -5.38 30.49
C GLY A 22 15.42 -4.86 31.21
N ASP A 23 16.46 -4.51 30.45
CA ASP A 23 17.71 -3.93 30.93
C ASP A 23 17.61 -2.40 30.94
N ASP A 24 17.38 -1.82 32.12
CA ASP A 24 17.20 -0.36 32.29
C ASP A 24 18.44 0.45 31.87
N GLU A 25 19.63 -0.15 31.95
CA GLU A 25 20.88 0.49 31.52
C GLU A 25 20.99 0.59 29.99
N ARG A 26 20.15 -0.16 29.25
CA ARG A 26 20.18 -0.21 27.79
C ARG A 26 18.82 0.08 27.17
N TYR A 27 18.73 1.25 26.53
CA TYR A 27 17.49 1.74 25.91
C TYR A 27 16.31 1.76 26.90
N VAL A 28 16.57 1.96 28.20
CA VAL A 28 15.53 2.05 29.24
C VAL A 28 14.62 0.81 29.23
N GLY A 29 15.23 -0.38 29.19
CA GLY A 29 14.54 -1.66 29.16
C GLY A 29 14.04 -2.11 27.78
N GLN A 30 14.04 -1.23 26.77
CA GLN A 30 13.43 -1.46 25.45
C GLN A 30 14.32 -2.22 24.46
N GLY A 31 15.49 -2.69 24.89
CA GLY A 31 16.36 -3.54 24.07
C GLY A 31 15.63 -4.80 23.57
N VAL A 32 16.12 -5.39 22.48
CA VAL A 32 15.55 -6.61 21.86
C VAL A 32 16.62 -7.68 21.57
N ARG A 33 17.76 -7.66 22.27
CA ARG A 33 18.84 -8.63 22.07
C ARG A 33 18.37 -10.07 22.28
N ARG A 34 17.46 -10.31 23.22
CA ARG A 34 16.88 -11.65 23.42
C ARG A 34 16.11 -12.13 22.19
N ALA A 35 15.23 -11.29 21.64
CA ALA A 35 14.51 -11.61 20.41
C ALA A 35 15.45 -11.83 19.23
N VAL A 36 16.48 -10.99 19.07
CA VAL A 36 17.52 -11.17 18.03
C VAL A 36 18.31 -12.47 18.24
N GLY A 37 18.63 -12.82 19.50
CA GLY A 37 19.28 -14.08 19.85
C GLY A 37 18.41 -15.29 19.50
N ASN A 38 17.10 -15.21 19.73
CA ASN A 38 16.16 -16.26 19.33
C ASN A 38 16.12 -16.44 17.80
N VAL A 39 16.19 -15.34 17.03
CA VAL A 39 16.28 -15.41 15.56
C VAL A 39 17.58 -16.09 15.11
N ASN A 40 18.72 -15.66 15.64
CA ASN A 40 20.04 -16.14 15.21
C ASN A 40 20.41 -17.52 15.76
N GLY A 41 19.73 -18.00 16.80
CA GLY A 41 19.92 -19.32 17.40
C GLY A 41 18.75 -20.23 17.08
N LEU A 42 17.81 -20.36 18.03
CA LEU A 42 16.71 -21.33 17.96
C LEU A 42 15.96 -21.35 16.63
N ILE A 43 15.61 -20.18 16.08
CA ILE A 43 14.88 -20.10 14.82
C ILE A 43 15.80 -20.46 13.64
N ALA A 44 17.02 -19.93 13.60
CA ALA A 44 17.98 -20.27 12.55
C ALA A 44 18.26 -21.78 12.51
N ASP A 45 18.51 -22.41 13.66
CA ASP A 45 18.74 -23.85 13.78
C ASP A 45 17.52 -24.67 13.30
N ALA A 46 16.31 -24.17 13.53
CA ALA A 46 15.08 -24.83 13.13
C ALA A 46 14.75 -24.68 11.64
N LEU A 47 15.28 -23.67 10.94
CA LEU A 47 14.91 -23.36 9.55
C LEU A 47 16.03 -23.61 8.54
N ILE A 48 17.29 -23.37 8.88
CA ILE A 48 18.42 -23.47 7.95
C ILE A 48 18.62 -24.93 7.52
N GLY A 49 18.83 -25.14 6.21
CA GLY A 49 19.05 -26.47 5.64
C GLY A 49 17.78 -27.29 5.42
N ARG A 50 16.60 -26.74 5.73
CA ARG A 50 15.31 -27.35 5.44
C ARG A 50 14.66 -26.70 4.22
N LEU A 51 13.94 -27.51 3.45
CA LEU A 51 13.08 -27.04 2.37
C LEU A 51 11.66 -26.83 2.92
N PHE A 52 11.04 -25.72 2.52
CA PHE A 52 9.67 -25.38 2.85
C PHE A 52 8.90 -25.15 1.56
N ALA A 53 7.73 -25.76 1.40
CA ALA A 53 6.92 -25.62 0.20
C ALA A 53 6.01 -24.38 0.25
N SER A 54 5.80 -23.80 1.43
CA SER A 54 4.97 -22.61 1.60
C SER A 54 5.35 -21.78 2.83
N LEU A 55 4.88 -20.53 2.86
CA LEU A 55 5.00 -19.67 4.05
C LEU A 55 4.27 -20.27 5.26
N GLU A 56 3.14 -20.94 5.04
CA GLU A 56 2.37 -21.57 6.13
C GLU A 56 3.20 -22.64 6.86
N GLU A 57 4.02 -23.41 6.14
CA GLU A 57 4.90 -24.41 6.76
C GLU A 57 6.02 -23.77 7.59
N VAL A 58 6.56 -22.63 7.13
CA VAL A 58 7.53 -21.84 7.89
C VAL A 58 6.86 -21.31 9.16
N ASP A 59 5.69 -20.68 9.03
CA ASP A 59 4.97 -20.08 10.15
C ASP A 59 4.48 -21.13 11.16
N GLN A 60 4.05 -22.31 10.69
CA GLN A 60 3.72 -23.45 11.56
C GLN A 60 4.97 -23.91 12.32
N THR A 61 6.12 -24.05 11.66
CA THR A 61 7.39 -24.41 12.32
C THR A 61 7.77 -23.37 13.39
N LEU A 62 7.59 -22.08 13.12
CA LEU A 62 7.85 -21.01 14.09
C LEU A 62 6.89 -21.06 15.28
N ARG A 63 5.59 -21.33 15.04
CA ARG A 63 4.57 -21.47 16.10
C ARG A 63 4.81 -22.69 16.98
N GLU A 64 5.16 -23.83 16.37
CA GLU A 64 5.50 -25.05 17.08
C GLU A 64 6.79 -24.90 17.88
N LEU A 65 7.80 -24.27 17.29
CA LEU A 65 9.03 -23.95 17.98
C LEU A 65 8.73 -23.07 19.19
N ASP A 66 7.97 -21.98 19.05
CA ASP A 66 7.61 -21.14 20.18
C ASP A 66 6.84 -21.91 21.26
N GLY A 67 5.80 -22.66 20.87
CA GLY A 67 5.05 -23.52 21.76
C GLY A 67 4.07 -22.80 22.70
N THR A 68 3.97 -21.47 22.65
CA THR A 68 2.99 -20.70 23.43
C THR A 68 1.94 -20.05 22.54
N ALA A 69 0.73 -19.86 23.08
CA ALA A 69 -0.36 -19.21 22.33
C ALA A 69 -0.06 -17.73 22.03
N ASP A 70 0.66 -17.07 22.94
CA ASP A 70 0.96 -15.65 22.94
C ASP A 70 2.35 -15.30 22.38
N LYS A 71 3.13 -16.29 21.93
CA LYS A 71 4.48 -16.11 21.35
C LYS A 71 5.51 -15.57 22.35
N SER A 72 5.31 -15.83 23.64
CA SER A 72 6.14 -15.29 24.72
C SER A 72 7.52 -15.96 24.84
N ARG A 73 7.70 -17.17 24.29
CA ARG A 73 8.98 -17.89 24.39
C ARG A 73 10.04 -17.32 23.46
N LEU A 74 9.71 -17.15 22.19
CA LEU A 74 10.60 -16.58 21.17
C LEU A 74 10.45 -15.06 21.07
N GLY A 75 9.28 -14.54 21.39
CA GLY A 75 8.88 -13.17 21.15
C GLY A 75 8.19 -13.03 19.79
N ALA A 76 7.01 -12.40 19.79
CA ALA A 76 6.25 -12.12 18.58
C ALA A 76 7.06 -11.32 17.55
N ASN A 77 7.92 -10.42 18.03
CA ASN A 77 8.85 -9.63 17.21
C ASN A 77 9.94 -10.48 16.53
N ALA A 78 10.40 -11.57 17.15
CA ALA A 78 11.30 -12.52 16.49
C ALA A 78 10.57 -13.31 15.39
N ILE A 79 9.39 -13.86 15.72
CA ILE A 79 8.61 -14.70 14.82
C ILE A 79 8.16 -13.92 13.58
N VAL A 80 7.53 -12.76 13.74
CA VAL A 80 6.99 -11.99 12.61
C VAL A 80 8.12 -11.43 11.74
N GLY A 81 9.28 -11.10 12.31
CA GLY A 81 10.44 -10.66 11.55
C GLY A 81 10.93 -11.73 10.56
N VAL A 82 10.95 -12.99 10.99
CA VAL A 82 11.32 -14.15 10.17
C VAL A 82 10.22 -14.48 9.16
N SER A 83 8.95 -14.48 9.57
CA SER A 83 7.79 -14.70 8.69
C SER A 83 7.76 -13.70 7.52
N MET A 84 7.93 -12.39 7.80
CA MET A 84 8.01 -11.35 6.75
C MET A 84 9.21 -11.54 5.82
N ALA A 85 10.36 -11.99 6.34
CA ALA A 85 11.53 -12.28 5.52
C ALA A 85 11.32 -13.51 4.63
N ALA A 86 10.63 -14.54 5.13
CA ALA A 86 10.25 -15.72 4.36
C ALA A 86 9.23 -15.38 3.27
N ALA A 87 8.21 -14.55 3.55
CA ALA A 87 7.26 -14.07 2.54
C ALA A 87 7.98 -13.34 1.38
N GLN A 88 8.96 -12.49 1.70
CA GLN A 88 9.81 -11.87 0.67
C GLN A 88 10.61 -12.89 -0.15
N ALA A 89 11.03 -14.00 0.47
CA ALA A 89 11.77 -15.06 -0.21
C ALA A 89 10.90 -15.82 -1.19
N PHE A 90 9.71 -16.27 -0.76
CA PHE A 90 8.75 -16.95 -1.63
C PHE A 90 8.28 -16.05 -2.79
N ALA A 91 8.04 -14.76 -2.53
CA ALA A 91 7.70 -13.82 -3.61
C ALA A 91 8.81 -13.75 -4.66
N ARG A 92 10.06 -13.61 -4.23
CA ARG A 92 11.21 -13.54 -5.15
C ARG A 92 11.46 -14.85 -5.90
N GLU A 93 11.33 -15.98 -5.23
CA GLU A 93 11.50 -17.31 -5.83
C GLU A 93 10.44 -17.57 -6.92
N SER A 94 9.20 -17.14 -6.68
CA SER A 94 8.12 -17.22 -7.67
C SER A 94 8.20 -16.16 -8.77
N GLY A 95 9.20 -15.28 -8.76
CA GLY A 95 9.35 -14.20 -9.73
C GLY A 95 8.31 -13.08 -9.60
N GLN A 96 7.57 -13.03 -8.49
CA GLN A 96 6.53 -12.04 -8.23
C GLN A 96 7.05 -10.91 -7.34
N SER A 97 6.50 -9.71 -7.50
CA SER A 97 6.67 -8.68 -6.48
C SER A 97 5.91 -9.07 -5.20
N LEU A 98 6.37 -8.62 -4.03
CA LEU A 98 5.79 -9.04 -2.74
C LEU A 98 4.28 -8.75 -2.65
N TRP A 99 3.81 -7.61 -3.18
CA TRP A 99 2.38 -7.27 -3.13
C TRP A 99 1.54 -8.22 -3.98
N GLN A 100 2.04 -8.67 -5.13
CA GLN A 100 1.36 -9.66 -5.97
C GLN A 100 1.29 -11.00 -5.25
N TRP A 101 2.39 -11.43 -4.65
CA TRP A 101 2.48 -12.70 -3.95
C TRP A 101 1.61 -12.75 -2.69
N LEU A 102 1.55 -11.66 -1.92
CA LEU A 102 0.69 -11.55 -0.73
C LEU A 102 -0.80 -11.42 -1.07
N THR A 103 -1.12 -11.11 -2.32
CA THR A 103 -2.51 -11.01 -2.75
C THR A 103 -3.05 -12.42 -3.00
N PRO A 104 -4.05 -12.89 -2.23
CA PRO A 104 -4.70 -14.16 -2.55
C PRO A 104 -5.29 -14.07 -3.96
N THR A 105 -5.08 -15.11 -4.78
CA THR A 105 -5.60 -15.17 -6.15
C THR A 105 -7.10 -14.84 -6.16
N GLY A 106 -7.48 -13.77 -6.88
CA GLY A 106 -8.87 -13.31 -6.97
C GLY A 106 -9.38 -12.41 -5.83
N ALA A 107 -8.57 -12.11 -4.80
CA ALA A 107 -9.00 -11.29 -3.67
C ALA A 107 -9.18 -9.81 -4.00
N LEU A 108 -8.37 -9.26 -4.91
CA LEU A 108 -8.49 -7.85 -5.30
C LEU A 108 -9.55 -7.66 -6.39
N GLY A 109 -9.58 -8.54 -7.40
CA GLY A 109 -10.63 -8.64 -8.43
C GLY A 109 -11.26 -7.29 -8.84
N ASP A 110 -12.58 -7.30 -9.02
CA ASP A 110 -13.39 -6.09 -9.20
C ASP A 110 -13.79 -5.44 -7.85
N ARG A 111 -13.23 -5.92 -6.73
CA ARG A 111 -13.65 -5.53 -5.38
C ARG A 111 -12.94 -4.29 -4.86
N VAL A 112 -11.73 -4.05 -5.33
CA VAL A 112 -10.93 -2.90 -4.92
C VAL A 112 -10.28 -2.21 -6.11
N GLN A 113 -10.14 -0.91 -6.00
CA GLN A 113 -9.40 -0.14 -6.97
C GLN A 113 -7.89 -0.20 -6.66
N LEU A 114 -7.12 -0.74 -7.59
CA LEU A 114 -5.67 -0.71 -7.62
C LEU A 114 -5.24 0.44 -8.52
N VAL A 115 -4.70 1.49 -7.91
CA VAL A 115 -4.35 2.73 -8.61
C VAL A 115 -2.85 2.79 -8.83
N GLY A 116 -2.40 2.84 -10.09
CA GLY A 116 -1.01 3.12 -10.42
C GLY A 116 -0.68 4.61 -10.33
N ASP A 117 0.42 4.95 -9.68
CA ASP A 117 0.94 6.32 -9.49
C ASP A 117 2.34 6.44 -10.10
N ASP A 118 3.40 6.21 -9.31
CA ASP A 118 4.80 6.35 -9.76
C ASP A 118 5.22 5.33 -10.83
N ASN A 119 4.47 4.24 -10.96
CA ASN A 119 4.68 3.24 -12.02
C ASN A 119 4.06 3.67 -13.36
N PHE A 120 3.09 4.59 -13.36
CA PHE A 120 2.40 5.07 -14.58
C PHE A 120 2.80 6.49 -14.95
N VAL A 121 3.11 7.34 -13.95
CA VAL A 121 3.54 8.73 -14.08
C VAL A 121 2.69 9.57 -15.03
N THR A 122 1.38 9.30 -15.09
CA THR A 122 0.44 9.97 -16.01
C THR A 122 0.83 9.84 -17.49
N ASN A 123 1.67 8.87 -17.86
CA ASN A 123 2.14 8.66 -19.22
C ASN A 123 1.20 7.69 -19.98
N PRO A 124 0.58 8.11 -21.10
CA PRO A 124 -0.34 7.27 -21.87
C PRO A 124 0.24 5.92 -22.31
N GLU A 125 1.51 5.88 -22.69
CA GLU A 125 2.18 4.65 -23.17
C GLU A 125 2.37 3.64 -22.03
N LEU A 126 2.79 4.11 -20.86
CA LEU A 126 2.95 3.26 -19.68
C LEU A 126 1.61 2.72 -19.17
N ILE A 127 0.57 3.55 -19.18
CA ILE A 127 -0.79 3.12 -18.83
C ILE A 127 -1.28 2.06 -19.82
N THR A 128 -1.09 2.28 -21.13
CA THR A 128 -1.47 1.30 -22.17
C THR A 128 -0.76 -0.04 -21.98
N ALA A 129 0.53 -0.01 -21.66
CA ALA A 129 1.30 -1.22 -21.37
C ALA A 129 0.80 -1.94 -20.11
N ALA A 130 0.46 -1.20 -19.05
CA ALA A 130 -0.09 -1.76 -17.83
C ALA A 130 -1.47 -2.41 -18.04
N VAL A 131 -2.36 -1.74 -18.79
CA VAL A 131 -3.66 -2.28 -19.22
C VAL A 131 -3.45 -3.62 -19.94
N SER A 132 -2.55 -3.64 -20.93
CA SER A 132 -2.27 -4.84 -21.72
C SER A 132 -1.71 -6.00 -20.87
N ALA A 133 -1.02 -5.69 -19.78
CA ALA A 133 -0.45 -6.65 -18.84
C ALA A 133 -1.40 -7.04 -17.69
N GLY A 134 -2.62 -6.49 -17.64
CA GLY A 134 -3.56 -6.72 -16.54
C GLY A 134 -3.07 -6.18 -15.19
N LEU A 135 -2.30 -5.09 -15.21
CA LEU A 135 -1.71 -4.49 -14.01
C LEU A 135 -2.55 -3.31 -13.51
N ALA A 136 -2.99 -3.39 -12.26
CA ALA A 136 -3.88 -2.41 -11.65
C ALA A 136 -5.25 -2.35 -12.37
N ASN A 137 -6.13 -1.45 -11.96
CA ASN A 137 -7.42 -1.20 -12.66
C ASN A 137 -7.80 0.28 -12.64
N ALA A 138 -6.87 1.15 -12.24
CA ALA A 138 -7.01 2.59 -12.30
C ALA A 138 -5.65 3.30 -12.36
N ALA A 139 -5.66 4.57 -12.78
CA ALA A 139 -4.48 5.43 -12.80
C ALA A 139 -4.69 6.70 -11.96
N LEU A 140 -3.64 7.10 -11.24
CA LEU A 140 -3.56 8.39 -10.59
C LEU A 140 -3.01 9.41 -11.59
N ILE A 141 -3.77 10.47 -11.83
CA ILE A 141 -3.49 11.45 -12.89
C ILE A 141 -2.97 12.74 -12.26
N LYS A 142 -1.72 13.10 -12.56
CA LYS A 142 -1.05 14.31 -12.09
C LYS A 142 -0.53 15.07 -13.30
N VAL A 143 -1.15 16.21 -13.60
CA VAL A 143 -0.85 17.05 -14.78
C VAL A 143 0.65 17.31 -14.94
N ASN A 144 1.33 17.60 -13.83
CA ASN A 144 2.75 17.95 -13.85
C ASN A 144 3.72 16.76 -13.95
N GLN A 145 3.25 15.51 -13.91
CA GLN A 145 4.10 14.35 -14.20
C GLN A 145 4.34 14.18 -15.70
N ILE A 146 3.33 14.46 -16.53
CA ILE A 146 3.45 14.39 -18.00
C ILE A 146 3.78 15.73 -18.64
N GLY A 147 3.37 16.85 -18.01
CA GLY A 147 3.87 18.19 -18.32
C GLY A 147 2.92 19.07 -19.13
N THR A 148 1.92 18.51 -19.82
CA THR A 148 0.90 19.29 -20.53
C THR A 148 -0.53 18.80 -20.25
N VAL A 149 -1.49 19.71 -20.40
CA VAL A 149 -2.91 19.38 -20.28
C VAL A 149 -3.33 18.42 -21.40
N SER A 150 -2.85 18.61 -22.64
CA SER A 150 -3.20 17.74 -23.77
C SER A 150 -2.74 16.29 -23.55
N GLU A 151 -1.52 16.07 -23.04
CA GLU A 151 -1.05 14.72 -22.73
C GLU A 151 -1.77 14.12 -21.51
N THR A 152 -2.16 14.96 -20.55
CA THR A 152 -3.01 14.53 -19.43
C THR A 152 -4.37 14.02 -19.94
N LEU A 153 -4.99 14.74 -20.88
CA LEU A 153 -6.24 14.31 -21.51
C LEU A 153 -6.06 13.02 -22.33
N ALA A 154 -4.91 12.86 -23.00
CA ALA A 154 -4.58 11.60 -23.67
C ALA A 154 -4.48 10.43 -22.68
N ALA A 155 -3.86 10.62 -21.51
CA ALA A 155 -3.78 9.59 -20.47
C ALA A 155 -5.17 9.22 -19.91
N LEU A 156 -6.03 10.23 -19.69
CA LEU A 156 -7.43 10.03 -19.29
C LEU A 156 -8.22 9.26 -20.36
N GLN A 157 -7.98 9.55 -21.64
CA GLN A 157 -8.62 8.85 -22.75
C GLN A 157 -8.22 7.38 -22.78
N VAL A 158 -6.92 7.06 -22.61
CA VAL A 158 -6.45 5.66 -22.49
C VAL A 158 -7.16 4.94 -21.35
N CYS A 159 -7.30 5.58 -20.18
CA CYS A 159 -8.01 4.96 -19.05
C CYS A 159 -9.47 4.67 -19.41
N ARG A 160 -10.16 5.65 -20.01
CA ARG A 160 -11.57 5.52 -20.40
C ARG A 160 -11.80 4.40 -21.40
N ASP A 161 -10.99 4.35 -22.46
CA ASP A 161 -11.12 3.34 -23.52
C ASP A 161 -10.83 1.92 -23.02
N ALA A 162 -9.98 1.80 -22.00
CA ALA A 162 -9.64 0.53 -21.36
C ALA A 162 -10.58 0.12 -20.21
N GLY A 163 -11.58 0.95 -19.86
CA GLY A 163 -12.39 0.74 -18.65
C GLY A 163 -11.62 0.88 -17.33
N TYR A 164 -10.42 1.49 -17.36
CA TYR A 164 -9.65 1.81 -16.16
C TYR A 164 -10.26 3.01 -15.44
N GLY A 165 -10.32 2.94 -14.12
CA GLY A 165 -10.61 4.11 -13.30
C GLY A 165 -9.54 5.19 -13.48
N ALA A 166 -9.93 6.45 -13.29
CA ALA A 166 -8.99 7.56 -13.21
C ALA A 166 -9.25 8.37 -11.95
N MET A 167 -8.20 8.81 -11.28
CA MET A 167 -8.29 9.67 -10.11
C MET A 167 -7.38 10.88 -10.31
N ILE A 168 -7.98 12.06 -10.49
CA ILE A 168 -7.21 13.30 -10.58
C ILE A 168 -6.55 13.58 -9.22
N SER A 169 -5.28 13.95 -9.22
CA SER A 169 -4.50 14.09 -8.00
C SER A 169 -3.74 15.40 -7.93
N HIS A 170 -3.69 15.94 -6.71
CA HIS A 170 -2.76 16.99 -6.31
C HIS A 170 -1.30 16.52 -6.28
N ARG A 171 -0.40 17.43 -5.91
CA ARG A 171 0.97 17.14 -5.44
C ARG A 171 1.14 17.49 -3.97
N SER A 172 2.20 16.99 -3.34
CA SER A 172 2.50 17.29 -1.93
C SER A 172 2.87 18.76 -1.73
N GLY A 173 3.61 19.38 -2.64
CA GLY A 173 3.77 20.83 -2.74
C GLY A 173 2.73 21.41 -3.69
N GLU A 174 1.76 22.15 -3.17
CA GLU A 174 0.56 22.54 -3.90
C GLU A 174 0.28 24.03 -3.73
N THR A 175 -0.48 24.63 -4.66
CA THR A 175 -0.81 26.07 -4.66
C THR A 175 -2.31 26.28 -4.42
N SER A 176 -2.76 27.54 -4.35
CA SER A 176 -4.20 27.84 -4.28
C SER A 176 -4.93 27.69 -5.61
N ASP A 177 -4.23 27.36 -6.70
CA ASP A 177 -4.84 27.09 -8.00
C ASP A 177 -5.80 25.90 -7.90
N SER A 178 -7.02 26.01 -8.40
CA SER A 178 -8.07 24.98 -8.29
C SER A 178 -8.28 24.17 -9.58
N PHE A 179 -7.41 24.29 -10.59
CA PHE A 179 -7.56 23.69 -11.92
C PHE A 179 -7.92 22.20 -11.89
N ILE A 180 -7.33 21.44 -10.97
CA ILE A 180 -7.58 19.99 -10.88
C ILE A 180 -9.02 19.65 -10.45
N ALA A 181 -9.75 20.58 -9.81
CA ALA A 181 -11.17 20.42 -9.51
C ALA A 181 -12.00 20.46 -10.80
N ASP A 182 -11.81 21.49 -11.62
CA ASP A 182 -12.47 21.61 -12.93
C ASP A 182 -12.06 20.46 -13.87
N LEU A 183 -10.79 20.03 -13.85
CA LEU A 183 -10.33 18.87 -14.62
C LEU A 183 -11.01 17.57 -14.16
N ALA A 184 -11.18 17.36 -12.85
CA ALA A 184 -11.85 16.16 -12.33
C ALA A 184 -13.30 16.08 -12.78
N VAL A 185 -14.02 17.20 -12.75
CA VAL A 185 -15.40 17.28 -13.23
C VAL A 185 -15.46 17.14 -14.76
N GLY A 186 -14.67 17.94 -15.50
CA GLY A 186 -14.70 17.97 -16.96
C GLY A 186 -14.25 16.66 -17.61
N SER A 187 -13.38 15.89 -16.94
CA SER A 187 -12.98 14.55 -17.40
C SER A 187 -14.00 13.46 -17.06
N GLY A 188 -14.97 13.72 -16.18
CA GLY A 188 -15.96 12.73 -15.73
C GLY A 188 -15.33 11.53 -15.00
N CYS A 189 -14.13 11.68 -14.43
CA CYS A 189 -13.41 10.57 -13.79
C CYS A 189 -14.05 10.10 -12.47
N GLY A 190 -14.90 10.93 -11.87
CA GLY A 190 -15.63 10.63 -10.63
C GLY A 190 -14.78 10.61 -9.35
N GLN A 191 -13.45 10.77 -9.42
CA GLN A 191 -12.57 10.70 -8.25
C GLN A 191 -11.50 11.79 -8.25
N ILE A 192 -11.26 12.36 -7.06
CA ILE A 192 -10.19 13.33 -6.83
C ILE A 192 -9.46 13.06 -5.52
N LYS A 193 -8.13 13.13 -5.56
CA LYS A 193 -7.26 13.12 -4.37
C LYS A 193 -6.61 14.50 -4.19
N SER A 194 -7.21 15.33 -3.34
CA SER A 194 -6.73 16.70 -3.09
C SER A 194 -6.30 16.97 -1.64
N GLY A 195 -6.02 15.92 -0.85
CA GLY A 195 -5.51 16.04 0.52
C GLY A 195 -6.59 16.21 1.59
N ALA A 196 -6.20 16.33 2.86
CA ALA A 196 -7.16 16.53 3.95
C ALA A 196 -7.96 17.84 3.75
N PRO A 197 -9.16 17.97 4.37
CA PRO A 197 -9.93 19.23 4.40
C PRO A 197 -9.31 20.23 5.39
N ALA A 198 -8.01 20.46 5.22
CA ALA A 198 -7.18 21.35 6.02
C ALA A 198 -6.07 21.91 5.11
N ARG A 199 -5.57 23.10 5.46
CA ARG A 199 -4.60 23.89 4.68
C ARG A 199 -5.22 24.48 3.40
N GLY A 200 -4.99 25.78 3.17
CA GLY A 200 -5.71 26.57 2.18
C GLY A 200 -5.55 26.05 0.75
N GLU A 201 -4.37 25.53 0.40
CA GLU A 201 -4.07 24.98 -0.93
C GLU A 201 -4.86 23.70 -1.25
N ARG A 202 -5.37 23.00 -0.23
CA ARG A 202 -6.24 21.81 -0.37
C ARG A 202 -7.69 22.23 -0.43
N VAL A 203 -8.10 23.07 0.52
CA VAL A 203 -9.47 23.58 0.66
C VAL A 203 -9.91 24.34 -0.59
N ALA A 204 -9.01 25.06 -1.26
CA ALA A 204 -9.31 25.77 -2.52
C ALA A 204 -9.94 24.86 -3.59
N LYS A 205 -9.49 23.61 -3.73
CA LYS A 205 -10.06 22.66 -4.69
C LYS A 205 -11.45 22.17 -4.26
N TYR A 206 -11.63 21.91 -2.97
CA TYR A 206 -12.93 21.49 -2.44
C TYR A 206 -13.97 22.60 -2.54
N ASN A 207 -13.60 23.84 -2.24
CA ASN A 207 -14.47 25.01 -2.44
C ASN A 207 -14.88 25.14 -3.90
N ARG A 208 -13.92 24.96 -4.82
CA ARG A 208 -14.22 24.99 -6.26
C ARG A 208 -15.20 23.88 -6.67
N LEU A 209 -15.07 22.66 -6.15
CA LEU A 209 -16.05 21.60 -6.40
C LEU A 209 -17.44 21.95 -5.86
N LEU A 210 -17.53 22.59 -4.69
CA LEU A 210 -18.80 23.07 -4.13
C LEU A 210 -19.43 24.17 -5.02
N GLU A 211 -18.63 25.09 -5.55
CA GLU A 211 -19.10 26.11 -6.50
C GLU A 211 -19.65 25.48 -7.78
N ILE A 212 -18.94 24.49 -8.34
CA ILE A 212 -19.39 23.77 -9.53
C ILE A 212 -20.70 23.04 -9.25
N ALA A 213 -20.80 22.33 -8.13
CA ALA A 213 -22.01 21.61 -7.73
C ALA A 213 -23.21 22.55 -7.50
N ALA A 214 -22.97 23.72 -6.90
CA ALA A 214 -24.01 24.73 -6.71
C ALA A 214 -24.49 25.35 -8.03
N ALA A 215 -23.61 25.48 -9.03
CA ALA A 215 -23.94 26.03 -10.33
C ALA A 215 -24.61 25.05 -11.30
N ALA A 216 -24.40 23.74 -11.11
CA ALA A 216 -24.85 22.70 -12.03
C ALA A 216 -25.51 21.54 -11.29
N THR A 217 -26.69 21.81 -10.74
CA THR A 217 -27.46 20.92 -9.84
C THR A 217 -27.95 19.63 -10.50
N GLU A 218 -28.03 19.61 -11.83
CA GLU A 218 -28.50 18.45 -12.62
C GLU A 218 -27.39 17.44 -12.94
N MET A 219 -26.12 17.74 -12.63
CA MET A 219 -25.04 16.82 -12.91
C MET A 219 -25.11 15.59 -11.98
N PRO A 220 -25.00 14.37 -12.54
CA PRO A 220 -25.00 13.16 -11.72
C PRO A 220 -23.76 13.12 -10.84
N PHE A 221 -23.94 12.65 -9.61
CA PHE A 221 -22.84 12.39 -8.67
C PHE A 221 -22.44 10.91 -8.73
N GLY A 222 -21.15 10.65 -8.51
CA GLY A 222 -20.62 9.29 -8.37
C GLY A 222 -19.78 8.83 -9.55
N LEU A 223 -19.41 7.55 -9.50
CA LEU A 223 -18.72 6.90 -10.62
C LEU A 223 -19.74 6.54 -11.70
N PRO A 224 -19.38 6.62 -12.99
CA PRO A 224 -20.24 6.12 -14.05
C PRO A 224 -20.55 4.64 -13.81
N ASP A 225 -21.81 4.24 -14.03
CA ASP A 225 -22.20 2.84 -14.04
C ASP A 225 -21.42 2.13 -15.16
N HIS A 226 -20.60 1.13 -14.78
CA HIS A 226 -19.83 0.30 -15.71
C HIS A 226 -20.68 -0.87 -16.23
#